data_AF-K1PXU9-F1
#
_entry.id   AF-K1PXU9-F1
#
_cell.length_a   1.000
_cell.length_b   1.000
_cell.length_c   1.000
_cell.angle_alpha   90.00
_cell.angle_beta   90.00
_cell.angle_gamma   90.00
#
_symmetry.space_group_name_H-M   'P 1'
#
loop_
_entity.id
_entity.type
_entity.pdbx_description
1 polymer ?
#
loop_
_entity_poly.entity_id
_entity_poly.type
_entity_poly.pdbx_seq_one_letter_code
_entity_poly.pdbx_strand_id
1 'polypeptide(L)'
;MDYEFSADLWEQACAVVDEVLDIILSELKTQAQKMSENLEIDVRFIRQASARQGLKIVAPDEFDAIVPFKLKGLDLKEVRLKDTDGKVLPGQMRMSVQNPSAKSVLTERFPRLLTLGVFQMDQGTWLINTKLLQEKVFKSLMDKTLSITEDSLKRKGYNVTRGSRPPTMNIKIFSNLQFPIDVDFVPGLNLRDEAVMIPDSVTTHPRSIRMNFPRFGLMKWISKENPRMREQDKDVIWRNCSSSYERYMFDMCLNNRERLYIVTACRIMKAVVKTLRKRQNHAANLLTSYHLKTIAMYCIELLTVPTVAPTDFHLGGVREALGYFLKFLKLVFDKETLPEFFLGNEYLEKIFPDSYFADEHRKYNLFAKENPRQVEAAKYGFGGMEAILEGCYTYASLNESVIRCFENRVLRM
;
A
#
# COMPACT_ATOMS: atom_id res chain seq x y z
N MET A 1 28.12 -6.43 -2.54
CA MET A 1 27.02 -5.51 -2.89
C MET A 1 26.67 -4.79 -1.62
N ASP A 2 26.76 -3.46 -1.64
CA ASP A 2 26.34 -2.64 -0.51
C ASP A 2 24.82 -2.52 -0.53
N TYR A 3 24.17 -2.90 0.57
CA TYR A 3 22.72 -2.85 0.75
C TYR A 3 22.29 -1.73 1.69
N GLU A 4 23.23 -0.89 2.08
CA GLU A 4 23.05 0.22 3.01
C GLU A 4 23.22 1.58 2.32
N PHE A 5 22.70 2.60 2.97
CA PHE A 5 22.83 4.01 2.62
C PHE A 5 22.89 4.80 3.93
N SER A 6 23.58 5.93 3.92
CA SER A 6 23.68 6.78 5.12
C SER A 6 22.35 7.47 5.43
N ALA A 7 22.15 7.80 6.71
CA ALA A 7 21.05 8.65 7.14
C ALA A 7 21.08 10.02 6.42
N ASP A 8 22.26 10.59 6.21
CA ASP A 8 22.40 11.86 5.48
C ASP A 8 21.87 11.74 4.03
N LEU A 9 22.17 10.63 3.35
CA LEU A 9 21.67 10.40 1.98
C LEU A 9 20.15 10.23 1.96
N TRP A 10 19.58 9.61 3.00
CA TRP A 10 18.13 9.52 3.19
C TRP A 10 17.48 10.88 3.36
N GLU A 11 18.02 11.71 4.25
CA GLU A 11 17.51 13.03 4.55
C GLU A 11 17.58 13.94 3.32
N GLN A 12 18.70 13.89 2.58
CA GLN A 12 18.84 14.62 1.31
C GLN A 12 17.80 14.18 0.27
N ALA A 13 17.61 12.86 0.08
CA ALA A 13 16.59 12.36 -0.84
C ALA A 13 15.17 12.78 -0.43
N CYS A 14 14.87 12.75 0.87
CA CYS A 14 13.60 13.23 1.39
C CYS A 14 13.39 14.73 1.13
N ALA A 15 14.41 15.56 1.39
CA ALA A 15 14.34 17.00 1.18
C ALA A 15 14.10 17.35 -0.30
N VAL A 16 14.78 16.65 -1.22
CA VAL A 16 14.55 16.80 -2.67
C VAL A 16 13.11 16.45 -3.04
N VAL A 17 12.59 15.32 -2.55
CA VAL A 17 11.22 14.89 -2.83
C VAL A 17 10.19 15.87 -2.28
N ASP A 18 10.38 16.32 -1.03
CA ASP A 18 9.47 17.28 -0.38
C ASP A 18 9.43 18.60 -1.13
N GLU A 19 10.59 19.18 -1.45
CA GLU A 19 10.64 20.45 -2.15
C GLU A 19 10.01 20.38 -3.55
N VAL A 20 10.30 19.30 -4.31
CA VAL A 20 9.72 19.11 -5.64
C VAL A 20 8.21 18.88 -5.57
N LEU A 21 7.74 18.03 -4.66
CA LEU A 21 6.32 17.75 -4.50
C LEU A 21 5.55 18.97 -3.98
N ASP A 22 6.12 19.80 -3.09
CA ASP A 22 5.48 21.03 -2.62
C ASP A 22 5.19 22.00 -3.79
N ILE A 23 6.14 22.15 -4.72
CA ILE A 23 5.97 22.97 -5.92
C ILE A 23 4.89 22.38 -6.84
N ILE A 24 4.99 21.09 -7.15
CA ILE A 24 4.05 20.40 -8.05
C ILE A 24 2.64 20.41 -7.47
N LEU A 25 2.46 20.08 -6.19
CA LEU A 25 1.15 19.98 -5.53
C LEU A 25 0.47 21.34 -5.38
N SER A 26 1.23 22.39 -5.09
CA SER A 26 0.70 23.76 -5.04
C SER A 26 0.09 24.18 -6.38
N GLU A 27 0.79 23.90 -7.48
CA GLU A 27 0.29 24.21 -8.81
C GLU A 27 -0.81 23.24 -9.25
N LEU A 28 -0.72 21.96 -8.92
CA LEU A 28 -1.75 20.96 -9.20
C LEU A 28 -3.09 21.33 -8.56
N LYS A 29 -3.07 21.78 -7.29
CA LYS A 29 -4.25 22.31 -6.61
C LYS A 29 -4.87 23.49 -7.37
N THR A 30 -4.03 24.43 -7.82
CA THR A 30 -4.47 25.58 -8.61
C THR A 30 -5.13 25.15 -9.93
N GLN A 31 -4.54 24.19 -10.64
CA GLN A 31 -5.10 23.68 -11.89
C GLN A 31 -6.39 22.87 -11.69
N ALA A 32 -6.49 22.11 -10.60
CA ALA A 32 -7.71 21.39 -10.23
C ALA A 32 -8.86 22.35 -9.95
N GLN A 33 -8.62 23.43 -9.18
CA GLN A 33 -9.61 24.46 -8.91
C GLN A 33 -10.09 25.17 -10.19
N LYS A 34 -9.17 25.48 -11.11
CA LYS A 34 -9.52 26.04 -12.44
C LYS A 34 -10.34 25.06 -13.29
N MET A 35 -10.15 23.75 -13.11
CA MET A 35 -10.89 22.73 -13.84
C MET A 35 -12.30 22.53 -13.28
N SER A 36 -12.42 22.54 -11.96
CA SER A 36 -13.66 22.40 -11.22
C SER A 36 -13.43 22.89 -9.79
N GLU A 37 -14.11 23.96 -9.37
CA GLU A 37 -14.00 24.51 -8.01
C GLU A 37 -14.33 23.48 -6.92
N ASN A 38 -15.14 22.48 -7.28
CA ASN A 38 -15.54 21.38 -6.40
C ASN A 38 -14.56 20.19 -6.39
N LEU A 39 -13.48 20.20 -7.19
CA LEU A 39 -12.39 19.22 -7.13
C LEU A 39 -11.26 19.80 -6.26
N GLU A 40 -11.19 19.35 -5.02
CA GLU A 40 -10.17 19.80 -4.07
C GLU A 40 -9.03 18.79 -4.00
N ILE A 41 -7.80 19.26 -4.16
CA ILE A 41 -6.58 18.50 -3.93
C ILE A 41 -5.89 19.08 -2.70
N ASP A 42 -5.50 18.22 -1.76
CA ASP A 42 -4.68 18.60 -0.62
C ASP A 42 -3.21 18.75 -1.07
N VAL A 43 -2.55 19.80 -0.57
CA VAL A 43 -1.12 20.00 -0.78
C VAL A 43 -0.29 19.12 0.15
N ARG A 44 -0.88 18.64 1.25
CA ARG A 44 -0.25 17.68 2.15
C ARG A 44 -0.44 16.29 1.59
N PHE A 45 0.66 15.66 1.19
CA PHE A 45 0.66 14.27 0.76
C PHE A 45 1.08 13.34 1.90
N ILE A 46 0.72 12.06 1.77
CA ILE A 46 1.18 11.02 2.68
C ILE A 46 2.28 10.25 1.97
N ARG A 47 3.52 10.43 2.44
CA ARG A 47 4.65 9.60 2.02
C ARG A 47 4.43 8.17 2.50
N GLN A 48 4.34 7.25 1.54
CA GLN A 48 4.33 5.82 1.76
C GLN A 48 5.63 5.32 1.18
N ALA A 49 6.61 5.07 2.03
CA ALA A 49 7.87 4.57 1.53
C ALA A 49 8.39 3.54 2.51
N SER A 50 8.89 2.45 1.95
CA SER A 50 9.60 1.42 2.70
C SER A 50 10.70 2.02 3.58
N ALA A 51 11.36 3.09 3.15
CA ALA A 51 12.42 3.73 3.92
C ALA A 51 11.93 4.44 5.18
N ARG A 52 10.76 5.06 5.15
CA ARG A 52 10.12 5.60 6.37
C ARG A 52 9.73 4.49 7.35
N GLN A 53 9.46 3.31 6.84
CA GLN A 53 9.16 2.11 7.61
C GLN A 53 10.43 1.35 8.05
N GLY A 54 11.63 1.89 7.76
CA GLY A 54 12.90 1.23 8.05
C GLY A 54 13.19 0.00 7.17
N LEU A 55 12.50 -0.17 6.05
CA LEU A 55 12.53 -1.35 5.18
C LEU A 55 13.22 -1.14 3.83
N LYS A 56 13.80 0.02 3.53
CA LYS A 56 14.52 0.25 2.25
C LYS A 56 15.91 -0.38 2.33
N ILE A 57 16.41 -0.81 1.17
CA ILE A 57 17.75 -1.36 0.96
C ILE A 57 18.36 -0.68 -0.28
N VAL A 58 19.68 -0.51 -0.32
CA VAL A 58 20.40 0.25 -1.36
C VAL A 58 19.98 1.73 -1.37
N ALA A 59 19.83 2.40 -2.51
CA ALA A 59 19.56 3.84 -2.55
C ALA A 59 18.09 4.17 -2.22
N PRO A 60 17.80 5.33 -1.62
CA PRO A 60 16.46 5.87 -1.48
C PRO A 60 15.96 6.47 -2.79
N ASP A 61 15.85 5.64 -3.82
CA ASP A 61 15.56 6.00 -5.21
C ASP A 61 14.08 5.88 -5.59
N GLU A 62 13.20 5.49 -4.66
CA GLU A 62 11.78 5.23 -4.93
C GLU A 62 10.93 5.67 -3.74
N PHE A 63 9.87 6.43 -4.02
CA PHE A 63 8.89 6.92 -3.05
C PHE A 63 7.47 6.77 -3.60
N ASP A 64 6.50 6.44 -2.75
CA ASP A 64 5.09 6.57 -3.09
C ASP A 64 4.49 7.77 -2.34
N ALA A 65 3.68 8.56 -3.03
CA ALA A 65 2.99 9.72 -2.46
C ALA A 65 1.48 9.58 -2.71
N ILE A 66 0.72 9.33 -1.64
CA ILE A 66 -0.73 9.49 -1.72
C ILE A 66 -1.04 10.97 -1.67
N VAL A 67 -1.79 11.44 -2.66
CA VAL A 67 -2.25 12.81 -2.76
C VAL A 67 -3.76 12.84 -2.53
N PRO A 68 -4.18 13.28 -1.32
CA PRO A 68 -5.59 13.36 -0.94
C PRO A 68 -6.37 14.27 -1.88
N PHE A 69 -7.58 13.84 -2.27
CA PHE A 69 -8.52 14.72 -2.96
C PHE A 69 -9.97 14.47 -2.53
N LYS A 70 -10.82 15.47 -2.78
CA LYS A 70 -12.25 15.45 -2.45
C LYS A 70 -13.07 15.98 -3.62
N LEU A 71 -14.29 15.45 -3.75
CA LEU A 71 -15.34 15.99 -4.63
C LEU A 71 -16.37 16.70 -3.75
N LYS A 72 -16.22 18.01 -3.57
CA LYS A 72 -17.05 18.81 -2.65
C LYS A 72 -18.51 18.84 -3.08
N GLY A 73 -19.40 18.61 -2.11
CA GLY A 73 -20.84 18.66 -2.35
C GLY A 73 -21.41 17.43 -3.06
N LEU A 74 -20.66 16.32 -3.11
CA LEU A 74 -21.20 15.01 -3.44
C LEU A 74 -21.27 14.16 -2.19
N ASP A 75 -22.43 13.53 -1.99
CA ASP A 75 -22.59 12.49 -0.99
C ASP A 75 -22.24 11.16 -1.64
N LEU A 76 -21.08 10.60 -1.25
CA LEU A 76 -20.58 9.36 -1.81
C LEU A 76 -20.85 8.21 -0.84
N LYS A 77 -21.28 7.08 -1.39
CA LYS A 77 -21.44 5.81 -0.67
C LYS A 77 -20.62 4.73 -1.32
N GLU A 78 -19.88 4.02 -0.48
CA GLU A 78 -19.14 2.83 -0.85
C GLU A 78 -20.10 1.66 -1.07
N VAL A 79 -20.00 1.05 -2.24
CA VAL A 79 -20.75 -0.14 -2.61
C VAL A 79 -19.75 -1.27 -2.82
N ARG A 80 -19.84 -2.30 -1.98
CA ARG A 80 -18.99 -3.51 -2.09
C ARG A 80 -19.05 -4.06 -3.52
N LEU A 81 -17.88 -4.29 -4.11
CA LEU A 81 -17.79 -4.85 -5.45
C LEU A 81 -17.99 -6.37 -5.38
N LYS A 82 -18.76 -6.92 -6.32
CA LYS A 82 -18.98 -8.36 -6.44
C LYS A 82 -18.44 -8.86 -7.78
N ASP A 83 -17.94 -10.09 -7.79
CA ASP A 83 -17.62 -10.81 -9.02
C ASP A 83 -18.88 -11.28 -9.75
N THR A 84 -18.68 -11.93 -10.90
CA THR A 84 -19.75 -12.51 -11.73
C THR A 84 -20.55 -13.60 -11.00
N ASP A 85 -19.97 -14.24 -9.99
CA ASP A 85 -20.61 -15.27 -9.16
C ASP A 85 -21.35 -14.65 -7.95
N GLY A 86 -21.36 -13.31 -7.84
CA GLY A 86 -21.99 -12.58 -6.74
C GLY A 86 -21.18 -12.55 -5.44
N LYS A 87 -19.95 -13.06 -5.43
CA LYS A 87 -19.06 -13.02 -4.26
C LYS A 87 -18.43 -11.64 -4.14
N VAL A 88 -18.45 -11.07 -2.94
CA VAL A 88 -17.77 -9.79 -2.67
C VAL A 88 -16.27 -9.95 -2.83
N LEU A 89 -15.67 -9.04 -3.57
CA LEU A 89 -14.23 -8.89 -3.73
C LEU A 89 -13.68 -8.07 -2.56
N PRO A 90 -12.88 -8.66 -1.66
CA PRO A 90 -12.41 -7.95 -0.47
C PRO A 90 -11.55 -6.74 -0.83
N GLY A 91 -11.69 -5.66 -0.06
CA GLY A 91 -10.96 -4.42 -0.26
C GLY A 91 -11.27 -3.65 -1.56
N GLN A 92 -12.24 -4.12 -2.36
CA GLN A 92 -12.66 -3.48 -3.61
C GLN A 92 -14.10 -2.99 -3.53
N MET A 93 -14.33 -1.79 -4.05
CA MET A 93 -15.61 -1.10 -3.96
C MET A 93 -15.88 -0.24 -5.19
N ARG A 94 -17.12 0.21 -5.32
CA ARG A 94 -17.56 1.23 -6.26
C ARG A 94 -18.00 2.45 -5.46
N MET A 95 -17.79 3.65 -6.01
CA MET A 95 -18.25 4.89 -5.39
C MET A 95 -19.55 5.32 -6.06
N SER A 96 -20.64 5.30 -5.31
CA SER A 96 -21.96 5.72 -5.77
C SER A 96 -22.31 7.11 -5.27
N VAL A 97 -22.92 7.93 -6.12
CA VAL A 97 -23.44 9.25 -5.76
C VAL A 97 -24.87 9.08 -5.21
N GLN A 98 -25.11 9.52 -3.97
CA GLN A 98 -26.37 9.30 -3.24
C GLN A 98 -27.38 10.46 -3.36
N ASN A 99 -27.03 11.56 -4.03
CA ASN A 99 -27.90 12.73 -4.10
C ASN A 99 -29.25 12.40 -4.79
N PRO A 100 -30.41 12.73 -4.19
CA PRO A 100 -31.73 12.47 -4.78
C PRO A 100 -31.92 13.05 -6.19
N SER A 101 -31.22 14.17 -6.47
CA SER A 101 -31.13 14.80 -7.80
C SER A 101 -29.70 14.73 -8.35
N ALA A 102 -29.04 13.57 -8.24
CA ALA A 102 -27.64 13.40 -8.63
C ALA A 102 -27.32 13.98 -10.00
N LYS A 103 -28.17 13.79 -11.00
CA LYS A 103 -27.95 14.37 -12.34
C LYS A 103 -27.83 15.89 -12.31
N SER A 104 -28.73 16.61 -11.65
CA SER A 104 -28.68 18.08 -11.60
C SER A 104 -27.47 18.57 -10.81
N VAL A 105 -27.17 17.92 -9.67
CA VAL A 105 -25.98 18.22 -8.86
C VAL A 105 -24.70 18.05 -9.68
N LEU A 106 -24.58 16.96 -10.44
CA LEU A 106 -23.43 16.70 -11.29
C LEU A 106 -23.31 17.72 -12.44
N THR A 107 -24.44 18.10 -13.06
CA THR A 107 -24.47 19.11 -14.12
C THR A 107 -24.08 20.50 -13.61
N GLU A 108 -24.56 20.88 -12.42
CA GLU A 108 -24.27 22.20 -11.83
C GLU A 108 -22.84 22.28 -11.28
N ARG A 109 -22.43 21.28 -10.49
CA ARG A 109 -21.18 21.35 -9.71
C ARG A 109 -19.97 20.75 -10.39
N PHE A 110 -20.19 19.80 -11.31
CA PHE A 110 -19.12 19.08 -12.01
C PHE A 110 -19.36 18.96 -13.52
N PRO A 111 -19.78 20.02 -14.23
CA PRO A 111 -20.15 19.95 -15.65
C PRO A 111 -19.03 19.38 -16.51
N ARG A 112 -17.78 19.79 -16.26
CA ARG A 112 -16.63 19.32 -17.02
C ARG A 112 -16.30 17.85 -16.78
N LEU A 113 -16.37 17.39 -15.53
CA LEU A 113 -16.14 15.97 -15.21
C LEU A 113 -17.25 15.08 -15.80
N LEU A 114 -18.49 15.56 -15.76
CA LEU A 114 -19.64 14.89 -16.38
C LEU A 114 -19.43 14.75 -17.90
N THR A 115 -19.04 15.82 -18.59
CA THR A 115 -18.73 15.79 -20.04
C THR A 115 -17.57 14.85 -20.39
N LEU A 116 -16.58 14.71 -19.50
CA LEU A 116 -15.47 13.77 -19.69
C LEU A 116 -15.86 12.30 -19.49
N GLY A 117 -17.07 12.03 -18.97
CA GLY A 117 -17.59 10.70 -18.67
C GLY A 117 -17.17 10.16 -17.30
N VAL A 118 -16.64 11.01 -16.41
CA VAL A 118 -16.20 10.59 -15.07
C VAL A 118 -17.34 10.02 -14.24
N PHE A 119 -18.57 10.49 -14.47
CA PHE A 119 -19.76 9.93 -13.85
C PHE A 119 -20.50 9.08 -14.87
N GLN A 120 -20.72 7.81 -14.54
CA GLN A 120 -21.44 6.86 -15.38
C GLN A 120 -22.71 6.38 -14.69
N MET A 121 -23.81 6.28 -15.43
CA MET A 121 -25.06 5.73 -14.92
C MET A 121 -25.04 4.20 -15.06
N ASP A 122 -25.26 3.47 -13.97
CA ASP A 122 -25.45 2.02 -13.95
C ASP A 122 -26.68 1.68 -13.10
N GLN A 123 -27.67 1.01 -13.70
CA GLN A 123 -28.91 0.57 -13.01
C GLN A 123 -29.57 1.66 -12.15
N GLY A 124 -29.65 2.89 -12.68
CA GLY A 124 -30.26 4.03 -11.98
C GLY A 124 -29.38 4.69 -10.92
N THR A 125 -28.13 4.25 -10.75
CA THR A 125 -27.15 4.82 -9.81
C THR A 125 -25.99 5.45 -10.58
N TRP A 126 -25.57 6.65 -10.18
CA TRP A 126 -24.35 7.27 -10.71
C TRP A 126 -23.12 6.72 -9.98
N LEU A 127 -22.16 6.22 -10.75
CA LEU A 127 -20.88 5.71 -10.28
C LEU A 127 -19.72 6.58 -10.79
N ILE A 128 -18.62 6.62 -10.04
CA ILE A 128 -17.39 7.31 -10.48
C ILE A 128 -16.51 6.34 -11.27
N ASN A 129 -16.34 6.64 -12.56
CA ASN A 129 -15.43 5.95 -13.47
C ASN A 129 -13.97 6.34 -13.17
N THR A 130 -13.24 5.43 -12.54
CA THR A 130 -11.87 5.60 -12.07
C THR A 130 -10.87 5.68 -13.20
N LYS A 131 -11.11 4.96 -14.30
CA LYS A 131 -10.26 5.03 -15.50
C LYS A 131 -10.32 6.43 -16.10
N LEU A 132 -11.51 6.97 -16.35
CA LEU A 132 -11.67 8.29 -16.95
C LEU A 132 -11.25 9.41 -15.99
N LEU A 133 -11.53 9.27 -14.69
CA LEU A 133 -11.02 10.19 -13.68
C LEU A 133 -9.50 10.22 -13.70
N GLN A 134 -8.83 9.06 -13.74
CA GLN A 134 -7.38 9.07 -13.78
C GLN A 134 -6.83 9.56 -15.12
N GLU A 135 -7.31 8.99 -16.23
CA GLU A 135 -6.69 9.19 -17.55
C GLU A 135 -7.02 10.54 -18.19
N LYS A 136 -8.24 11.06 -17.98
CA LYS A 136 -8.66 12.33 -18.59
C LYS A 136 -8.52 13.51 -17.65
N VAL A 137 -8.62 13.31 -16.33
CA VAL A 137 -8.58 14.40 -15.34
C VAL A 137 -7.18 14.49 -14.75
N PHE A 138 -6.77 13.51 -13.93
CA PHE A 138 -5.53 13.60 -13.17
C PHE A 138 -4.28 13.64 -14.06
N LYS A 139 -4.19 12.81 -15.12
CA LYS A 139 -3.06 12.88 -16.06
C LYS A 139 -2.97 14.25 -16.74
N SER A 140 -4.11 14.79 -17.20
CA SER A 140 -4.14 16.11 -17.84
C SER A 140 -3.76 17.24 -16.88
N LEU A 141 -4.22 17.18 -15.62
CA LEU A 141 -3.83 18.13 -14.59
C LEU A 141 -2.33 18.06 -14.34
N MET A 142 -1.77 16.85 -14.17
CA MET A 142 -0.35 16.64 -13.94
C MET A 142 0.51 17.15 -15.11
N ASP A 143 0.13 16.85 -16.36
CA ASP A 143 0.88 17.27 -17.55
C ASP A 143 0.92 18.80 -17.65
N LYS A 144 -0.21 19.45 -17.38
CA LYS A 144 -0.29 20.92 -17.35
C LYS A 144 0.52 21.51 -16.20
N THR A 145 0.44 20.92 -15.01
CA THR A 145 1.21 21.33 -13.84
C THR A 145 2.70 21.26 -14.10
N LEU A 146 3.21 20.13 -14.60
CA LEU A 146 4.64 19.95 -14.88
C LEU A 146 5.14 20.99 -15.89
N SER A 147 4.37 21.25 -16.96
CA SER A 147 4.71 22.28 -17.95
C SER A 147 4.79 23.69 -17.33
N ILE A 148 3.90 24.04 -16.40
CA ILE A 148 3.92 25.36 -15.73
C ILE A 148 5.07 25.46 -14.74
N THR A 149 5.37 24.38 -14.00
CA THR A 149 6.40 24.37 -12.96
C THR A 149 7.82 24.16 -13.48
N GLU A 150 7.99 23.81 -14.77
CA GLU A 150 9.27 23.40 -15.36
C GLU A 150 10.40 24.41 -15.09
N ASP A 151 10.17 25.70 -15.40
CA ASP A 151 11.19 26.75 -15.21
C ASP A 151 11.48 27.03 -13.72
N SER A 152 10.49 26.83 -12.85
CA SER A 152 10.69 26.97 -11.40
C SER A 152 11.58 25.84 -10.86
N LEU A 153 11.29 24.60 -11.26
CA LEU A 153 12.04 23.41 -10.89
C LEU A 153 13.47 23.48 -11.42
N LYS A 154 13.67 23.86 -12.69
CA LYS A 154 15.01 24.01 -13.30
C LYS A 154 15.85 25.06 -12.58
N ARG A 155 15.26 26.21 -12.19
CA ARG A 155 15.97 27.24 -11.41
C ARG A 155 16.43 26.76 -10.04
N LYS A 156 15.75 25.76 -9.48
CA LYS A 156 16.15 25.06 -8.24
C LYS A 156 17.10 23.89 -8.46
N GLY A 157 17.53 23.64 -9.70
CA GLY A 157 18.45 22.55 -10.04
C GLY A 157 17.77 21.20 -10.21
N TYR A 158 16.45 21.17 -10.36
CA TYR A 158 15.67 19.94 -10.58
C TYR A 158 15.26 19.81 -12.04
N ASN A 159 15.48 18.63 -12.62
CA ASN A 159 14.84 18.23 -13.86
C ASN A 159 13.83 17.13 -13.54
N VAL A 160 12.54 17.40 -13.81
CA VAL A 160 11.46 16.47 -13.50
C VAL A 160 10.82 16.01 -14.78
N THR A 161 10.73 14.71 -14.96
CA THR A 161 10.13 14.07 -16.14
C THR A 161 8.98 13.17 -15.72
N ARG A 162 7.97 13.01 -16.57
CA ARG A 162 6.87 12.07 -16.32
C ARG A 162 7.18 10.70 -16.90
N GLY A 163 7.01 9.66 -16.09
CA GLY A 163 6.98 8.28 -16.55
C GLY A 163 5.72 7.97 -17.37
N SER A 164 5.79 6.93 -18.19
CA SER A 164 4.71 6.50 -19.09
C SER A 164 3.90 5.30 -18.59
N ARG A 165 4.05 4.86 -17.33
CA ARG A 165 3.48 3.59 -16.83
C ARG A 165 2.09 3.78 -16.19
N PRO A 166 0.98 3.30 -16.79
CA PRO A 166 -0.31 3.21 -16.11
C PRO A 166 -0.29 2.12 -15.02
N PRO A 167 -1.06 2.23 -13.92
CA PRO A 167 -2.00 3.28 -13.52
C PRO A 167 -1.38 4.27 -12.51
N THR A 168 -0.08 4.55 -12.55
CA THR A 168 0.53 5.54 -11.66
C THR A 168 0.95 6.78 -12.46
N MET A 169 0.86 7.96 -11.85
CA MET A 169 1.46 9.16 -12.43
C MET A 169 2.89 9.25 -11.90
N ASN A 170 3.76 8.38 -12.40
CA ASN A 170 5.15 8.35 -11.97
C ASN A 170 5.87 9.63 -12.43
N ILE A 171 6.58 10.30 -11.52
CA ILE A 171 7.51 11.38 -11.82
C ILE A 171 8.93 10.92 -11.49
N LYS A 172 9.88 11.26 -12.34
CA LYS A 172 11.30 11.03 -12.12
C LYS A 172 12.00 12.35 -11.91
N ILE A 173 12.66 12.48 -10.77
CA ILE A 173 13.38 13.67 -10.34
C ILE A 173 14.88 13.44 -10.52
N PHE A 174 15.51 14.32 -11.29
CA PHE A 174 16.96 14.41 -11.40
C PHE A 174 17.43 15.64 -10.62
N SER A 175 18.38 15.43 -9.71
CA SER A 175 18.97 16.46 -8.86
C SER A 175 20.50 16.28 -8.80
N ASN A 176 21.15 16.89 -7.81
CA ASN A 176 22.57 16.69 -7.51
C ASN A 176 22.90 15.30 -6.90
N LEU A 177 21.89 14.47 -6.61
CA LEU A 177 22.10 13.11 -6.13
C LEU A 177 22.65 12.21 -7.23
N GLN A 178 23.42 11.18 -6.86
CA GLN A 178 24.05 10.24 -7.81
C GLN A 178 23.07 9.29 -8.51
N PHE A 179 21.78 9.39 -8.21
CA PHE A 179 20.72 8.57 -8.78
C PHE A 179 19.46 9.41 -8.98
N PRO A 180 18.65 9.11 -10.00
CA PRO A 180 17.32 9.69 -10.12
C PRO A 180 16.40 9.12 -9.04
N ILE A 181 15.45 9.95 -8.58
CA ILE A 181 14.39 9.51 -7.66
C ILE A 181 13.11 9.29 -8.45
N ASP A 182 12.57 8.08 -8.38
CA ASP A 182 11.24 7.73 -8.88
C ASP A 182 10.20 8.01 -7.77
N VAL A 183 9.17 8.79 -8.10
CA VAL A 183 8.05 9.08 -7.19
C VAL A 183 6.74 8.64 -7.85
N ASP A 184 6.08 7.66 -7.25
CA ASP A 184 4.75 7.22 -7.63
C ASP A 184 3.70 8.14 -7.02
N PHE A 185 3.14 9.02 -7.85
CA PHE A 185 2.01 9.86 -7.47
C PHE A 185 0.71 9.05 -7.55
N VAL A 186 0.01 8.95 -6.43
CA VAL A 186 -1.22 8.16 -6.28
C VAL A 186 -2.35 9.06 -5.76
N PRO A 187 -3.27 9.54 -6.62
CA PRO A 187 -4.43 10.29 -6.14
C PRO A 187 -5.32 9.37 -5.30
N GLY A 188 -5.62 9.79 -4.07
CA GLY A 188 -6.47 9.06 -3.12
C GLY A 188 -7.73 9.85 -2.79
N LEU A 189 -8.90 9.29 -3.10
CA LEU A 189 -10.17 9.91 -2.71
C LEU A 189 -10.32 9.78 -1.19
N ASN A 190 -10.49 10.89 -0.48
CA ASN A 190 -10.69 10.86 0.97
C ASN A 190 -12.06 10.25 1.26
N LEU A 191 -12.08 9.12 1.97
CA LEU A 191 -13.30 8.43 2.35
C LEU A 191 -13.74 8.85 3.73
N ARG A 192 -12.84 8.66 4.71
CA ARG A 192 -13.11 8.95 6.12
C ARG A 192 -11.80 9.07 6.90
N ASP A 193 -11.79 9.92 7.91
CA ASP A 193 -10.76 9.89 8.95
C ASP A 193 -11.27 9.05 10.12
N GLU A 194 -10.58 7.97 10.42
CA GLU A 194 -10.96 7.02 11.46
C GLU A 194 -10.20 7.31 12.75
N ALA A 195 -10.92 7.58 13.83
CA ALA A 195 -10.31 7.81 15.12
C ALA A 195 -10.33 6.50 15.93
N VAL A 196 -9.18 5.85 16.03
CA VAL A 196 -9.01 4.52 16.63
C VAL A 196 -8.30 4.66 17.97
N MET A 197 -8.78 3.94 18.99
CA MET A 197 -8.12 3.84 20.30
C MET A 197 -7.14 2.67 20.27
N ILE A 198 -5.85 2.94 20.16
CA ILE A 198 -4.82 1.90 20.20
C ILE A 198 -4.61 1.45 21.66
N PRO A 199 -4.75 0.15 21.99
CA PRO A 199 -4.54 -0.34 23.35
C PRO A 199 -3.09 -0.12 23.84
N ASP A 200 -2.92 0.14 25.13
CA ASP A 200 -1.60 0.31 25.77
C ASP A 200 -0.72 -0.93 25.65
N SER A 201 -1.33 -2.12 25.65
CA SER A 201 -0.64 -3.39 25.41
C SER A 201 0.03 -3.47 24.03
N VAL A 202 -0.42 -2.69 23.05
CA VAL A 202 0.07 -2.72 21.67
C VAL A 202 1.11 -1.63 21.43
N THR A 203 0.91 -0.46 22.04
CA THR A 203 1.79 0.70 21.87
C THR A 203 2.94 0.72 22.90
N THR A 204 3.92 1.60 22.71
CA THR A 204 4.96 1.87 23.71
C THR A 204 4.54 2.96 24.71
N HIS A 205 3.34 3.52 24.57
CA HIS A 205 2.80 4.51 25.49
C HIS A 205 2.21 3.84 26.75
N PRO A 206 2.30 4.49 27.92
CA PRO A 206 1.83 3.93 29.20
C PRO A 206 0.29 3.84 29.31
N ARG A 207 -0.44 4.39 28.34
CA ARG A 207 -1.90 4.41 28.28
C ARG A 207 -2.34 4.24 26.83
N SER A 208 -3.58 3.79 26.63
CA SER A 208 -4.18 3.74 25.30
C SER A 208 -4.16 5.12 24.66
N ILE A 209 -3.86 5.18 23.37
CA ILE A 209 -3.73 6.43 22.63
C ILE A 209 -4.77 6.52 21.53
N ARG A 210 -5.37 7.70 21.37
CA ARG A 210 -6.25 7.97 20.24
C ARG A 210 -5.43 8.40 19.03
N MET A 211 -5.62 7.71 17.91
CA MET A 211 -4.93 8.01 16.66
C MET A 211 -5.91 8.17 15.52
N ASN A 212 -5.59 9.09 14.60
CA ASN A 212 -6.40 9.33 13.41
C ASN A 212 -5.75 8.63 12.21
N PHE A 213 -6.52 7.76 11.55
CA PHE A 213 -6.15 7.03 10.36
C PHE A 213 -6.97 7.53 9.18
N PRO A 214 -6.39 8.34 8.28
CA PRO A 214 -7.08 8.71 7.08
C PRO A 214 -7.23 7.48 6.17
N ARG A 215 -8.45 7.25 5.67
CA ARG A 215 -8.79 6.17 4.74
C ARG A 215 -9.04 6.73 3.35
N PHE A 216 -8.37 6.13 2.37
CA PHE A 216 -8.44 6.55 0.97
C PHE A 216 -8.99 5.44 0.08
N GLY A 217 -9.75 5.86 -0.93
CA GLY A 217 -10.09 5.05 -2.09
C GLY A 217 -9.07 5.31 -3.19
N LEU A 218 -8.35 4.27 -3.60
CA LEU A 218 -7.39 4.34 -4.71
C LEU A 218 -8.04 3.89 -6.00
N MET A 219 -7.86 4.66 -7.06
CA MET A 219 -8.37 4.32 -8.38
C MET A 219 -7.71 3.03 -8.90
N LYS A 220 -8.54 2.11 -9.39
CA LYS A 220 -8.12 0.86 -10.03
C LYS A 220 -9.04 0.58 -11.21
N TRP A 221 -8.51 0.00 -12.28
CA TRP A 221 -9.32 -0.55 -13.36
C TRP A 221 -8.66 -1.77 -13.97
N ILE A 222 -9.42 -2.51 -14.76
CA ILE A 222 -8.98 -3.77 -15.37
C ILE A 222 -8.87 -3.58 -16.89
N SER A 223 -7.64 -3.58 -17.40
CA SER A 223 -7.36 -3.46 -18.82
C SER A 223 -7.28 -4.79 -19.58
N LYS A 224 -7.12 -5.90 -18.85
CA LYS A 224 -7.04 -7.25 -19.42
C LYS A 224 -8.39 -7.94 -19.31
N GLU A 225 -8.62 -8.95 -20.15
CA GLU A 225 -9.76 -9.83 -20.00
C GLU A 225 -9.76 -10.45 -18.59
N ASN A 226 -10.90 -10.37 -17.92
CA ASN A 226 -11.07 -10.92 -16.58
C ASN A 226 -12.49 -11.52 -16.49
N PRO A 227 -12.63 -12.85 -16.60
CA PRO A 227 -13.94 -13.49 -16.63
C PRO A 227 -14.70 -13.37 -15.31
N ARG A 228 -14.02 -13.03 -14.20
CA ARG A 228 -14.65 -12.81 -12.90
C ARG A 228 -15.27 -11.42 -12.74
N MET A 229 -15.13 -10.55 -13.73
CA MET A 229 -15.53 -9.14 -13.61
C MET A 229 -16.49 -8.76 -14.73
N ARG A 230 -17.64 -8.18 -14.35
CA ARG A 230 -18.58 -7.61 -15.32
C ARG A 230 -17.93 -6.45 -16.06
N GLU A 231 -18.19 -6.34 -17.36
CA GLU A 231 -17.57 -5.31 -18.21
C GLU A 231 -17.79 -3.90 -17.66
N GLN A 232 -19.02 -3.60 -17.24
CA GLN A 232 -19.40 -2.30 -16.67
C GLN A 232 -18.68 -1.93 -15.37
N ASP A 233 -18.18 -2.92 -14.62
CA ASP A 233 -17.49 -2.71 -13.36
C ASP A 233 -15.98 -2.50 -13.54
N LYS A 234 -15.40 -2.85 -14.70
CA LYS A 234 -13.95 -2.82 -14.93
C LYS A 234 -13.33 -1.44 -14.72
N ASP A 235 -14.09 -0.38 -14.99
CA ASP A 235 -13.61 1.01 -14.98
C ASP A 235 -14.11 1.83 -13.77
N VAL A 236 -14.78 1.21 -12.79
CA VAL A 236 -15.34 1.90 -11.59
C VAL A 236 -14.79 1.36 -10.27
N ILE A 237 -13.66 0.67 -10.31
CA ILE A 237 -13.10 -0.01 -9.15
C ILE A 237 -12.28 0.97 -8.30
N TRP A 238 -12.60 1.00 -7.03
CA TRP A 238 -11.81 1.64 -6.00
C TRP A 238 -11.24 0.57 -5.08
N ARG A 239 -9.98 0.74 -4.65
CA ARG A 239 -9.34 -0.13 -3.65
C ARG A 239 -9.18 0.63 -2.35
N ASN A 240 -9.57 0.03 -1.23
CA ASN A 240 -9.27 0.57 0.09
C ASN A 240 -7.76 0.64 0.33
N CYS A 241 -7.30 1.75 0.87
CA CYS A 241 -5.90 1.96 1.24
C CYS A 241 -5.68 1.74 2.74
N SER A 242 -4.92 0.70 3.07
CA SER A 242 -4.46 0.37 4.43
C SER A 242 -3.19 1.11 4.84
N SER A 243 -2.60 1.93 3.96
CA SER A 243 -1.24 2.41 4.15
C SER A 243 -1.03 3.30 5.39
N SER A 244 -2.05 4.00 5.87
CA SER A 244 -1.98 4.76 7.14
C SER A 244 -1.85 3.82 8.34
N TYR A 245 -2.56 2.68 8.32
CA TYR A 245 -2.44 1.61 9.31
C TYR A 245 -1.11 0.86 9.18
N GLU A 246 -0.70 0.53 7.95
CA GLU A 246 0.61 -0.09 7.69
C GLU A 246 1.75 0.79 8.22
N ARG A 247 1.68 2.11 7.97
CA ARG A 247 2.65 3.07 8.54
C ARG A 247 2.71 2.94 10.05
N TYR A 248 1.57 2.91 10.73
CA TYR A 248 1.55 2.80 12.18
C TYR A 248 2.15 1.48 12.69
N MET A 249 1.88 0.36 12.02
CA MET A 249 2.49 -0.94 12.35
C MET A 249 4.02 -0.86 12.42
N PHE A 250 4.65 -0.10 11.51
CA PHE A 250 6.10 0.10 11.51
C PHE A 250 6.57 1.26 12.40
N ASP A 251 5.78 2.33 12.59
CA ASP A 251 6.08 3.40 13.55
C ASP A 251 6.18 2.81 14.98
N MET A 252 5.34 1.81 15.31
CA MET A 252 5.38 1.05 16.57
C MET A 252 6.67 0.22 16.77
N CYS A 253 7.44 -0.03 15.72
CA CYS A 253 8.70 -0.77 15.83
C CYS A 253 9.84 0.11 16.34
N LEU A 254 9.81 1.43 16.10
CA LEU A 254 10.95 2.33 16.33
C LEU A 254 11.48 2.32 17.77
N ASN A 255 10.60 2.07 18.75
CA ASN A 255 10.95 2.05 20.17
C ASN A 255 10.75 0.67 20.82
N ASN A 256 10.65 -0.40 20.03
CA ASN A 256 10.49 -1.76 20.52
C ASN A 256 11.54 -2.68 19.90
N ARG A 257 12.47 -3.16 20.75
CA ARG A 257 13.64 -3.94 20.33
C ARG A 257 13.27 -5.24 19.62
N GLU A 258 12.25 -5.95 20.10
CA GLU A 258 11.80 -7.22 19.48
C GLU A 258 11.20 -6.97 18.10
N ARG A 259 10.40 -5.91 17.96
CA ARG A 259 9.84 -5.50 16.65
C ARG A 259 10.92 -5.03 15.68
N LEU A 260 11.99 -4.38 16.16
CA LEU A 260 13.15 -4.03 15.33
C LEU A 260 13.88 -5.27 14.78
N TYR A 261 13.89 -6.38 15.52
CA TYR A 261 14.44 -7.63 14.99
C TYR A 261 13.66 -8.12 13.76
N ILE A 262 12.34 -7.99 13.78
CA ILE A 262 11.45 -8.36 12.66
C ILE A 262 11.66 -7.42 11.46
N VAL A 263 11.74 -6.12 11.70
CA VAL A 263 12.07 -5.12 10.64
C VAL A 263 13.41 -5.45 10.00
N THR A 264 14.41 -5.79 10.82
CA THR A 264 15.76 -6.18 10.34
C THR A 264 15.71 -7.47 9.53
N ALA A 265 15.00 -8.50 10.00
CA ALA A 265 14.79 -9.74 9.25
C ALA A 265 14.12 -9.47 7.89
N CYS A 266 13.13 -8.58 7.83
CA CYS A 266 12.49 -8.19 6.58
C CYS A 266 13.48 -7.48 5.62
N ARG A 267 14.37 -6.61 6.12
CA ARG A 267 15.42 -5.98 5.29
C ARG A 267 16.38 -7.00 4.71
N ILE A 268 16.83 -7.96 5.53
CA ILE A 268 17.68 -9.08 5.09
C ILE A 268 16.98 -9.86 3.97
N MET A 269 15.71 -10.22 4.16
CA MET A 269 14.94 -10.95 3.16
C MET A 269 14.74 -10.17 1.86
N LYS A 270 14.58 -8.84 1.92
CA LYS A 270 14.57 -8.00 0.72
C LYS A 270 15.90 -8.08 -0.04
N ALA A 271 17.04 -8.08 0.66
CA ALA A 271 18.36 -8.20 0.04
C ALA A 271 18.57 -9.58 -0.60
N VAL A 272 18.11 -10.64 0.09
CA VAL A 272 18.11 -12.02 -0.44
C VAL A 272 17.27 -12.13 -1.71
N VAL A 273 16.03 -11.64 -1.69
CA VAL A 273 15.14 -11.63 -2.86
C VAL A 273 15.77 -10.84 -4.01
N LYS A 274 16.33 -9.65 -3.74
CA LYS A 274 17.02 -8.84 -4.77
C LYS A 274 18.21 -9.58 -5.38
N THR A 275 18.97 -10.33 -4.58
CA THR A 275 20.09 -11.15 -5.04
C THR A 275 19.62 -12.32 -5.91
N LEU A 276 18.61 -13.07 -5.43
CA LEU A 276 18.12 -14.29 -6.09
C LEU A 276 17.34 -14.01 -7.38
N ARG A 277 16.68 -12.85 -7.50
CA ARG A 277 16.06 -12.42 -8.77
C ARG A 277 17.07 -12.35 -9.91
N LYS A 278 18.31 -11.93 -9.64
CA LYS A 278 19.40 -11.93 -10.65
C LYS A 278 19.75 -13.34 -11.13
N ARG A 279 19.43 -14.36 -10.33
CA ARG A 279 19.63 -15.78 -10.63
C ARG A 279 18.35 -16.46 -11.13
N GLN A 280 17.33 -15.69 -11.51
CA GLN A 280 16.04 -16.19 -12.01
C GLN A 280 15.33 -17.18 -11.06
N ASN A 281 15.56 -17.04 -9.76
CA ASN A 281 14.93 -17.90 -8.76
C ASN A 281 13.41 -17.67 -8.71
N HIS A 282 12.62 -18.74 -8.83
CA HIS A 282 11.16 -18.67 -8.90
C HIS A 282 10.52 -18.00 -7.69
N ALA A 283 10.95 -18.33 -6.47
CA ALA A 283 10.42 -17.72 -5.25
C ALA A 283 10.71 -16.22 -5.19
N ALA A 284 11.94 -15.81 -5.51
CA ALA A 284 12.34 -14.41 -5.51
C ALA A 284 11.65 -13.58 -6.60
N ASN A 285 11.33 -14.20 -7.73
CA ASN A 285 10.58 -13.58 -8.82
C ASN A 285 9.10 -13.40 -8.49
N LEU A 286 8.50 -14.30 -7.71
CA LEU A 286 7.11 -14.17 -7.23
C LEU A 286 6.96 -13.13 -6.11
N LEU A 287 7.92 -13.07 -5.17
CA LEU A 287 7.82 -12.19 -4.01
C LEU A 287 8.04 -10.73 -4.38
N THR A 288 7.20 -9.82 -3.89
CA THR A 288 7.38 -8.37 -4.00
C THR A 288 7.78 -7.78 -2.64
N SER A 289 8.17 -6.50 -2.62
CA SER A 289 8.39 -5.75 -1.37
C SER A 289 7.15 -5.79 -0.46
N TYR A 290 5.95 -5.76 -1.07
CA TYR A 290 4.69 -5.84 -0.33
C TYR A 290 4.48 -7.23 0.29
N HIS A 291 4.77 -8.33 -0.43
CA HIS A 291 4.67 -9.68 0.12
C HIS A 291 5.55 -9.87 1.37
N LEU A 292 6.79 -9.38 1.31
CA LEU A 292 7.71 -9.42 2.46
C LEU A 292 7.20 -8.55 3.63
N LYS A 293 6.66 -7.36 3.33
CA LYS A 293 6.06 -6.49 4.34
C LYS A 293 4.85 -7.14 5.02
N THR A 294 3.99 -7.83 4.28
CA THR A 294 2.84 -8.58 4.82
C THR A 294 3.30 -9.64 5.82
N ILE A 295 4.36 -10.41 5.49
CA ILE A 295 4.93 -11.39 6.43
C ILE A 295 5.51 -10.70 7.67
N ALA A 296 6.20 -9.57 7.50
CA ALA A 296 6.72 -8.80 8.63
C ALA A 296 5.59 -8.34 9.57
N MET A 297 4.45 -7.90 9.04
CA MET A 297 3.29 -7.50 9.85
C MET A 297 2.68 -8.68 10.61
N TYR A 298 2.57 -9.86 9.99
CA TYR A 298 2.15 -11.08 10.71
C TYR A 298 3.15 -11.49 11.79
N CYS A 299 4.46 -11.36 11.54
CA CYS A 299 5.46 -11.57 12.59
C CYS A 299 5.27 -10.57 13.74
N ILE A 300 5.05 -9.27 13.46
CA ILE A 300 4.81 -8.26 14.51
C ILE A 300 3.58 -8.63 15.34
N GLU A 301 2.48 -8.96 14.67
CA GLU A 301 1.23 -9.37 15.31
C GLU A 301 1.41 -10.61 16.18
N LEU A 302 1.87 -11.72 15.61
CA LEU A 302 1.89 -13.02 16.28
C LEU A 302 2.99 -13.18 17.32
N LEU A 303 4.07 -12.38 17.24
CA LEU A 303 5.22 -12.50 18.12
C LEU A 303 5.29 -11.39 19.18
N THR A 304 4.63 -10.24 18.98
CA THR A 304 4.87 -9.04 19.82
C THR A 304 3.61 -8.32 20.28
N VAL A 305 2.43 -8.72 19.83
CA VAL A 305 1.16 -8.19 20.37
C VAL A 305 0.74 -9.06 21.54
N PRO A 306 0.76 -8.58 22.80
CA PRO A 306 0.60 -9.43 23.99
C PRO A 306 -0.71 -10.20 24.07
N THR A 307 -1.78 -9.70 23.44
CA THR A 307 -3.10 -10.37 23.40
C THR A 307 -3.19 -11.44 22.31
N VAL A 308 -2.13 -11.62 21.52
CA VAL A 308 -2.05 -12.59 20.41
C VAL A 308 -0.87 -13.54 20.59
N ALA A 309 0.30 -13.00 20.98
CA ALA A 309 1.50 -13.76 21.24
C ALA A 309 1.30 -14.72 22.44
N PRO A 310 2.03 -15.86 22.48
CA PRO A 310 1.99 -16.74 23.64
C PRO A 310 2.38 -15.97 24.92
N THR A 311 1.77 -16.32 26.04
CA THR A 311 2.08 -15.70 27.34
C THR A 311 3.58 -15.85 27.66
N ASP A 312 4.19 -14.77 28.14
CA ASP A 312 5.62 -14.65 28.48
C ASP A 312 6.58 -14.92 27.31
N PHE A 313 6.09 -14.89 26.06
CA PHE A 313 6.93 -15.04 24.88
C PHE A 313 7.77 -13.78 24.63
N HIS A 314 9.06 -13.99 24.35
CA HIS A 314 10.00 -12.94 23.97
C HIS A 314 10.82 -13.38 22.75
N LEU A 315 10.96 -12.48 21.78
CA LEU A 315 11.78 -12.71 20.60
C LEU A 315 13.26 -12.45 20.92
N GLY A 316 14.09 -13.49 20.90
CA GLY A 316 15.47 -13.46 21.37
C GLY A 316 16.46 -12.71 20.48
N GLY A 317 16.12 -12.43 19.22
CA GLY A 317 17.01 -11.70 18.32
C GLY A 317 16.64 -11.78 16.84
N VAL A 318 17.44 -11.12 16.00
CA VAL A 318 17.29 -11.10 14.54
C VAL A 318 17.35 -12.50 13.94
N ARG A 319 18.19 -13.40 14.47
CA ARG A 319 18.31 -14.79 13.97
C ARG A 319 17.01 -15.58 14.14
N GLU A 320 16.37 -15.43 15.29
CA GLU A 320 15.09 -16.08 15.57
C GLU A 320 13.96 -15.43 14.75
N ALA A 321 13.94 -14.11 14.66
CA ALA A 321 13.00 -13.37 13.82
C ALA A 321 13.07 -13.82 12.34
N LEU A 322 14.29 -13.99 11.82
CA LEU A 322 14.53 -14.49 10.48
C LEU A 322 14.09 -15.95 10.31
N GLY A 323 14.24 -16.77 11.36
CA GLY A 323 13.71 -18.13 11.42
C GLY A 323 12.19 -18.16 11.27
N TYR A 324 11.44 -17.37 12.05
CA TYR A 324 9.98 -17.25 11.88
C TYR A 324 9.61 -16.76 10.48
N PHE A 325 10.31 -15.73 9.99
CA PHE A 325 10.05 -15.16 8.68
C PHE A 325 10.20 -16.20 7.56
N LEU A 326 11.29 -16.98 7.56
CA LEU A 326 11.51 -18.07 6.61
C LEU A 326 10.47 -19.18 6.77
N LYS A 327 10.17 -19.60 8.01
CA LYS A 327 9.16 -20.64 8.27
C LYS A 327 7.77 -20.24 7.77
N PHE A 328 7.37 -18.98 7.98
CA PHE A 328 6.10 -18.44 7.49
C PHE A 328 6.08 -18.38 5.96
N LEU A 329 7.17 -17.92 5.32
CA LEU A 329 7.29 -17.96 3.85
C LEU A 329 7.16 -19.38 3.29
N LYS A 330 7.82 -20.35 3.93
CA LYS A 330 7.76 -21.75 3.52
C LYS A 330 6.32 -22.25 3.53
N LEU A 331 5.59 -22.03 4.63
CA LEU A 331 4.18 -22.40 4.76
C LEU A 331 3.30 -21.68 3.73
N VAL A 332 3.56 -20.40 3.47
CA VAL A 332 2.86 -19.62 2.43
C VAL A 332 3.07 -20.21 1.04
N PHE A 333 4.28 -20.65 0.71
CA PHE A 333 4.55 -21.33 -0.56
C PHE A 333 3.90 -22.71 -0.58
N ASP A 334 4.02 -23.51 0.47
CA ASP A 334 3.44 -24.85 0.57
C ASP A 334 1.92 -24.83 0.35
N LYS A 335 1.23 -23.87 0.98
CA LYS A 335 -0.22 -23.65 0.87
C LYS A 335 -0.64 -22.78 -0.32
N GLU A 336 0.32 -22.23 -1.07
CA GLU A 336 0.09 -21.35 -2.24
C GLU A 336 -0.80 -20.13 -1.91
N THR A 337 -0.71 -19.64 -0.68
CA THR A 337 -1.57 -18.55 -0.19
C THR A 337 -0.81 -17.61 0.74
N LEU A 338 -0.97 -16.32 0.47
CA LEU A 338 -0.54 -15.25 1.36
C LEU A 338 -1.74 -14.30 1.59
N PRO A 339 -2.49 -14.48 2.68
CA PRO A 339 -3.58 -13.58 3.02
C PRO A 339 -3.06 -12.15 3.24
N GLU A 340 -3.70 -11.16 2.64
CA GLU A 340 -3.43 -9.74 2.87
C GLU A 340 -3.74 -9.41 4.35
N PHE A 341 -2.89 -8.60 4.97
CA PHE A 341 -2.88 -8.40 6.42
C PHE A 341 -4.10 -7.62 6.94
N PHE A 342 -4.61 -6.66 6.17
CA PHE A 342 -5.74 -5.78 6.53
C PHE A 342 -7.11 -6.27 6.03
N LEU A 343 -7.16 -7.40 5.32
CA LEU A 343 -8.40 -7.96 4.77
C LEU A 343 -8.64 -9.35 5.34
N GLY A 344 -9.61 -9.47 6.27
CA GLY A 344 -10.02 -10.76 6.83
C GLY A 344 -9.09 -11.31 7.91
N ASN A 345 -8.22 -10.48 8.49
CA ASN A 345 -7.37 -10.90 9.60
C ASN A 345 -8.12 -10.75 10.94
N GLU A 346 -8.37 -11.90 11.58
CA GLU A 346 -9.15 -12.05 12.82
C GLU A 346 -8.53 -11.35 14.04
N TYR A 347 -7.25 -10.98 13.96
CA TYR A 347 -6.53 -10.34 15.08
C TYR A 347 -6.40 -8.83 14.95
N LEU A 348 -6.86 -8.22 13.84
CA LEU A 348 -6.78 -6.76 13.66
C LEU A 348 -7.50 -5.99 14.75
N GLU A 349 -8.62 -6.50 15.26
CA GLU A 349 -9.37 -5.91 16.37
C GLU A 349 -8.53 -5.79 17.66
N LYS A 350 -7.47 -6.59 17.80
CA LYS A 350 -6.55 -6.49 18.94
C LYS A 350 -5.56 -5.33 18.81
N ILE A 351 -5.34 -4.82 17.60
CA ILE A 351 -4.38 -3.76 17.28
C ILE A 351 -5.12 -2.44 16.98
N PHE A 352 -6.19 -2.52 16.18
CA PHE A 352 -6.99 -1.42 15.68
C PHE A 352 -8.49 -1.63 15.98
N PRO A 353 -8.91 -1.59 17.25
CA PRO A 353 -10.31 -1.81 17.62
C PRO A 353 -11.27 -0.86 16.90
N ASP A 354 -12.46 -1.34 16.54
CA ASP A 354 -13.53 -0.55 15.90
C ASP A 354 -13.12 0.13 14.58
N SER A 355 -12.04 -0.32 13.93
CA SER A 355 -11.59 0.21 12.65
C SER A 355 -12.27 -0.49 11.47
N TYR A 356 -12.40 0.20 10.33
CA TYR A 356 -12.95 -0.39 9.10
C TYR A 356 -12.31 -1.74 8.73
N PHE A 357 -11.00 -1.87 8.91
CA PHE A 357 -10.27 -3.09 8.55
C PHE A 357 -10.45 -4.21 9.57
N ALA A 358 -10.71 -3.90 10.84
CA ALA A 358 -11.05 -4.91 11.84
C ALA A 358 -12.45 -5.51 11.61
N ASP A 359 -13.37 -4.72 11.04
CA ASP A 359 -14.71 -5.16 10.60
C ASP A 359 -14.72 -5.94 9.27
N GLU A 360 -13.58 -6.04 8.56
CA GLU A 360 -13.48 -6.82 7.33
C GLU A 360 -13.12 -8.27 7.64
N HIS A 361 -14.06 -9.18 7.41
CA HIS A 361 -13.90 -10.61 7.70
C HIS A 361 -13.54 -11.47 6.49
N ARG A 362 -13.50 -10.89 5.28
CA ARG A 362 -13.16 -11.65 4.06
C ARG A 362 -11.69 -11.55 3.74
N LYS A 363 -11.03 -12.71 3.69
CA LYS A 363 -9.61 -12.80 3.33
C LYS A 363 -9.37 -12.60 1.84
N TYR A 364 -8.25 -11.98 1.51
CA TYR A 364 -7.77 -11.84 0.15
C TYR A 364 -6.38 -12.46 0.00
N ASN A 365 -6.23 -13.44 -0.88
CA ASN A 365 -4.93 -14.03 -1.18
C ASN A 365 -4.15 -13.13 -2.15
N LEU A 366 -2.98 -12.64 -1.73
CA LEU A 366 -2.09 -11.79 -2.54
C LEU A 366 -1.56 -12.51 -3.80
N PHE A 367 -1.50 -13.85 -3.80
CA PHE A 367 -1.14 -14.64 -4.97
C PHE A 367 -2.30 -14.87 -5.94
N ALA A 368 -3.54 -14.47 -5.61
CA ALA A 368 -4.72 -14.73 -6.46
C ALA A 368 -4.65 -14.08 -7.86
N LYS A 369 -3.79 -13.07 -8.04
CA LYS A 369 -3.56 -12.39 -9.31
C LYS A 369 -2.38 -12.97 -10.12
N GLU A 370 -1.57 -13.83 -9.50
CA GLU A 370 -0.37 -14.39 -10.09
C GLU A 370 -0.70 -15.64 -10.89
N ASN A 371 0.20 -16.06 -11.78
CA ASN A 371 0.02 -17.29 -12.53
C ASN A 371 0.13 -18.49 -11.57
N PRO A 372 -0.86 -19.40 -11.49
CA PRO A 372 -0.81 -20.55 -10.58
C PRO A 372 0.46 -21.40 -10.72
N ARG A 373 0.96 -21.60 -11.94
CA ARG A 373 2.21 -22.34 -12.17
C ARG A 373 3.43 -21.62 -11.60
N GLN A 374 3.44 -20.28 -11.59
CA GLN A 374 4.52 -19.52 -10.97
C GLN A 374 4.44 -19.60 -9.44
N VAL A 375 3.23 -19.64 -8.88
CA VAL A 375 3.00 -19.83 -7.45
C VAL A 375 3.48 -21.21 -7.01
N GLU A 376 3.10 -22.25 -7.73
CA GLU A 376 3.57 -23.63 -7.49
C GLU A 376 5.10 -23.73 -7.63
N ALA A 377 5.67 -23.14 -8.70
CA ALA A 377 7.11 -23.17 -8.95
C ALA A 377 7.94 -22.46 -7.85
N ALA A 378 7.35 -21.52 -7.11
CA ALA A 378 8.04 -20.82 -6.03
C ALA A 378 8.50 -21.77 -4.91
N LYS A 379 7.80 -22.89 -4.68
CA LYS A 379 8.20 -23.91 -3.69
C LYS A 379 9.63 -24.41 -3.94
N TYR A 380 9.97 -24.68 -5.19
CA TYR A 380 11.29 -25.17 -5.59
C TYR A 380 12.39 -24.10 -5.51
N GLY A 381 12.01 -22.82 -5.52
CA GLY A 381 12.95 -21.71 -5.36
C GLY A 381 13.34 -21.42 -3.91
N PHE A 382 12.56 -21.90 -2.93
CA PHE A 382 12.70 -21.52 -1.52
C PHE A 382 14.05 -21.94 -0.91
N GLY A 383 14.55 -23.14 -1.24
CA GLY A 383 15.85 -23.62 -0.72
C GLY A 383 17.02 -22.70 -1.07
N GLY A 384 16.93 -21.93 -2.18
CA GLY A 384 17.92 -20.92 -2.53
C GLY A 384 17.96 -19.73 -1.55
N MET A 385 16.85 -19.42 -0.89
CA MET A 385 16.81 -18.40 0.17
C MET A 385 17.49 -18.91 1.45
N GLU A 386 17.18 -20.15 1.84
CA GLU A 386 17.80 -20.81 3.00
C GLU A 386 19.31 -20.94 2.83
N ALA A 387 19.77 -21.32 1.63
CA ALA A 387 21.19 -21.45 1.33
C ALA A 387 21.96 -20.12 1.41
N ILE A 388 21.37 -19.00 0.97
CA ILE A 388 22.02 -17.68 1.11
C ILE A 388 22.12 -17.25 2.59
N LEU A 389 21.19 -17.70 3.42
CA LEU A 389 21.08 -17.33 4.82
C LEU A 389 21.63 -18.40 5.77
N GLU A 390 22.39 -19.37 5.26
CA GLU A 390 22.96 -20.43 6.06
C GLU A 390 23.76 -19.85 7.25
N GLY A 391 23.45 -20.31 8.47
CA GLY A 391 24.05 -19.81 9.71
C GLY A 391 23.50 -18.46 10.22
N CYS A 392 22.59 -17.79 9.49
CA CYS A 392 22.00 -16.51 9.86
C CYS A 392 20.63 -16.61 10.56
N TYR A 393 20.01 -17.79 10.62
CA TYR A 393 18.70 -18.02 11.23
C TYR A 393 18.67 -19.27 12.11
N THR A 394 17.63 -19.42 12.94
CA THR A 394 17.41 -20.60 13.79
C THR A 394 15.99 -21.13 13.64
N TYR A 395 15.83 -22.41 13.30
CA TYR A 395 14.54 -23.10 13.35
C TYR A 395 14.27 -23.84 14.67
N ALA A 396 15.31 -24.39 15.29
CA ALA A 396 15.17 -25.27 16.46
C ALA A 396 14.55 -24.58 17.69
N SER A 397 14.62 -23.25 17.77
CA SER A 397 14.10 -22.46 18.89
C SER A 397 12.73 -21.85 18.62
N LEU A 398 12.12 -22.10 17.46
CA LEU A 398 10.84 -21.47 17.13
C LEU A 398 9.70 -22.11 17.91
N ASN A 399 8.77 -21.27 18.39
CA ASN A 399 7.60 -21.69 19.11
C ASN A 399 6.56 -22.30 18.16
N GLU A 400 6.35 -23.61 18.28
CA GLU A 400 5.41 -24.38 17.46
C GLU A 400 3.96 -23.92 17.57
N SER A 401 3.54 -23.30 18.69
CA SER A 401 2.18 -22.76 18.82
C SER A 401 1.96 -21.55 17.90
N VAL A 402 2.97 -20.69 17.75
CA VAL A 402 2.94 -19.55 16.84
C VAL A 402 2.92 -20.02 15.39
N ILE A 403 3.75 -21.00 15.05
CA ILE A 403 3.78 -21.61 13.71
C ILE A 403 2.42 -22.22 13.37
N ARG A 404 1.84 -23.00 14.28
CA ARG A 404 0.51 -23.59 14.10
C ARG A 404 -0.60 -22.56 14.01
N CYS A 405 -0.50 -21.46 14.76
CA CYS A 405 -1.44 -20.35 14.66
C CYS A 405 -1.41 -19.74 13.25
N PHE A 406 -0.22 -19.43 12.73
CA PHE A 406 -0.06 -18.92 11.38
C PHE A 406 -0.60 -19.91 10.33
N GLU A 407 -0.21 -21.19 10.40
CA GLU A 407 -0.67 -22.20 9.44
C GLU A 407 -2.18 -22.42 9.47
N ASN A 408 -2.78 -22.60 10.65
CA ASN A 408 -4.15 -23.08 10.76
C ASN A 408 -5.20 -21.97 10.83
N ARG A 409 -4.82 -20.78 11.29
CA ARG A 409 -5.72 -19.63 11.41
C ARG A 409 -5.46 -18.56 10.36
N VAL A 410 -4.20 -18.16 10.17
CA VAL A 410 -3.89 -17.10 9.19
C VAL A 410 -4.08 -17.62 7.77
N LEU A 411 -3.39 -18.70 7.38
CA LEU A 411 -3.39 -19.20 6.00
C LEU A 411 -4.69 -19.88 5.54
N ARG A 412 -5.65 -20.10 6.45
CA ARG A 412 -6.97 -20.67 6.10
C ARG A 412 -7.79 -19.64 5.31
N MET A 413 -7.97 -19.87 4.01
CA MET A 413 -8.71 -19.01 3.08
C MET A 413 -10.20 -19.37 2.97
#